data_AF-A0A3D2WJC5-F1
#
_entry.id   AF-A0A3D2WJC5-F1
#
_cell.length_a   1.000
_cell.length_b   1.000
_cell.length_c   1.000
_cell.angle_alpha   90.00
_cell.angle_beta   90.00
_cell.angle_gamma   90.00
#
_symmetry.space_group_name_H-M   'P 1'
#
loop_
_entity.id
_entity.type
_entity.pdbx_description
1 polymer ?
#
loop_
_entity_poly.entity_id
_entity_poly.type
_entity_poly.pdbx_seq_one_letter_code
_entity_poly.pdbx_strand_id
1 'polypeptide(L)' 'MHFLADVYVTCDECHGKRYNPETLSVQYKGKNIYDVLDMTIEQALEFFEAIPSIAKKLQTLIDVGL' A
#
# COMPACT_ATOMS: atom_id res chain seq x y z
N MET A 1 -17.54 34.18 1.06
CA MET A 1 -17.66 32.81 0.54
C MET A 1 -16.34 32.49 -0.14
N HIS A 2 -15.49 31.65 0.47
CA HIS A 2 -14.28 31.17 -0.19
C HIS A 2 -14.68 30.11 -1.21
N PHE A 3 -14.29 30.36 -2.45
CA PHE A 3 -14.71 29.69 -3.69
C PHE A 3 -13.66 28.68 -4.20
N LEU A 4 -12.70 28.29 -3.37
CA LEU A 4 -11.58 27.45 -3.77
C LEU A 4 -11.88 25.98 -3.47
N ALA A 5 -11.51 25.12 -4.41
CA ALA A 5 -11.58 23.67 -4.23
C ALA A 5 -10.66 23.24 -3.07
N ASP A 6 -11.07 22.18 -2.38
CA ASP A 6 -10.27 21.61 -1.31
C ASP A 6 -8.90 21.15 -1.82
N VAL A 7 -7.86 21.43 -1.03
CA VAL A 7 -6.48 21.02 -1.33
C VAL A 7 -6.08 19.94 -0.33
N TYR A 8 -5.55 18.84 -0.84
CA TYR A 8 -4.99 17.78 -0.02
C TYR A 8 -3.52 18.09 0.29
N VAL A 9 -3.17 18.07 1.58
CA VAL A 9 -1.80 18.27 2.06
C VAL A 9 -1.34 16.99 2.74
N THR A 10 -0.08 16.61 2.51
CA THR A 10 0.53 15.47 3.19
C THR A 10 0.58 15.73 4.70
N CYS A 11 0.19 14.74 5.50
CA CYS A 11 0.24 14.84 6.95
C CYS A 11 1.70 14.92 7.44
N ASP A 12 2.02 15.91 8.28
CA ASP A 12 3.37 16.12 8.82
C ASP A 12 3.80 15.07 9.85
N GLU A 13 2.85 14.37 10.48
CA GLU A 13 3.17 13.36 11.50
C GLU A 13 3.50 12.00 10.88
N CYS A 14 2.66 11.52 9.95
CA CYS A 14 2.86 10.21 9.33
C CYS A 14 3.55 10.30 7.96
N HIS A 15 3.77 11.50 7.43
CA HIS A 15 4.35 11.74 6.10
C HIS A 15 3.65 10.96 4.98
N GLY A 16 2.32 10.83 5.08
CA GLY A 16 1.50 10.10 4.11
C GLY A 16 1.44 8.58 4.32
N LYS A 17 2.12 8.03 5.34
CA LYS A 17 2.13 6.59 5.64
C LYS A 17 0.84 6.05 6.25
N ARG A 18 0.02 6.93 6.86
CA ARG A 18 -1.31 6.61 7.44
C ARG A 18 -1.31 5.65 8.63
N TYR A 19 -0.14 5.34 9.19
CA TYR A 19 0.02 4.47 10.36
C TYR A 19 0.94 5.10 11.40
N ASN A 20 0.74 4.74 12.66
CA ASN A 20 1.62 5.15 13.77
C ASN A 20 2.94 4.35 13.77
N PRO A 21 3.99 4.84 14.46
CA PRO A 21 5.28 4.17 14.50
C PRO A 21 5.23 2.72 15.02
N GLU A 22 4.36 2.45 16.00
CA GLU A 22 4.18 1.13 16.58
C GLU A 22 3.68 0.12 15.53
N THR A 23 2.71 0.52 14.70
CA THR A 23 2.20 -0.31 13.60
C THR A 23 3.26 -0.52 12.52
N LEU A 24 4.02 0.53 12.18
CA LEU A 24 5.09 0.46 11.18
C LEU A 24 6.30 -0.38 11.65
N SER A 25 6.40 -0.67 12.94
CA SER A 25 7.44 -1.56 13.48
C SER A 25 7.21 -3.03 13.14
N VAL A 26 5.96 -3.43 12.86
CA VAL A 26 5.61 -4.81 12.49
C VAL A 26 6.00 -5.06 11.04
N GLN A 27 6.79 -6.11 10.82
CA GLN A 27 7.31 -6.45 9.50
C GLN A 27 6.96 -7.88 9.10
N TYR A 28 6.66 -8.05 7.82
CA TYR A 28 6.59 -9.33 7.14
C TYR A 28 7.60 -9.35 6.01
N LYS A 29 8.50 -10.35 5.98
CA LYS A 29 9.60 -10.44 5.00
C LYS A 29 10.40 -9.12 4.85
N GLY A 30 10.63 -8.40 5.96
CA GLY A 30 11.38 -7.13 5.98
C GLY A 30 10.62 -5.91 5.44
N LYS A 31 9.30 -6.00 5.30
CA LYS A 31 8.42 -4.92 4.83
C LYS A 31 7.31 -4.66 5.86
N ASN A 32 7.08 -3.40 6.20
CA ASN A 32 5.92 -3.00 6.99
C ASN A 32 4.68 -2.86 6.10
N ILE A 33 3.51 -2.60 6.70
CA ILE A 33 2.25 -2.49 5.94
C ILE A 33 2.23 -1.33 4.94
N TYR A 34 2.88 -0.21 5.24
CA TYR A 34 3.01 0.90 4.30
C TYR A 34 3.87 0.48 3.11
N ASP A 35 5.01 -0.19 3.34
CA ASP A 35 5.87 -0.65 2.26
C ASP A 35 5.16 -1.63 1.34
N VAL A 36 4.24 -2.45 1.86
CA VAL A 36 3.39 -3.37 1.06
C VAL A 36 2.37 -2.61 0.23
N LEU A 37 1.74 -1.58 0.78
CA LEU A 37 0.76 -0.75 0.07
C LEU A 37 1.39 0.17 -0.98
N ASP A 38 2.69 0.44 -0.87
CA ASP A 38 3.47 1.22 -1.83
C ASP A 38 4.00 0.37 -3.00
N MET A 39 3.85 -0.96 -2.95
CA MET A 39 4.26 -1.85 -4.05
C MET A 39 3.33 -1.74 -5.26
N THR A 40 3.91 -1.92 -6.44
CA THR A 40 3.14 -2.26 -7.65
C THR A 40 2.47 -3.62 -7.51
N ILE A 41 1.44 -3.88 -8.31
CA ILE A 41 0.72 -5.16 -8.27
C ILE A 41 1.64 -6.33 -8.63
N GLU A 42 2.57 -6.14 -9.58
CA GLU A 42 3.55 -7.16 -9.98
C GLU A 42 4.50 -7.51 -8.83
N GLN A 43 5.04 -6.48 -8.15
CA GLN A 43 5.88 -6.68 -6.96
C GLN A 43 5.11 -7.37 -5.84
N ALA A 44 3.86 -6.97 -5.61
CA ALA A 44 3.01 -7.57 -4.59
C ALA A 44 2.69 -9.04 -4.93
N LEU A 45 2.48 -9.37 -6.20
CA LEU A 45 2.21 -10.75 -6.64
C LEU A 45 3.40 -11.65 -6.36
N GLU A 46 4.61 -11.23 -6.72
CA GLU A 46 5.85 -11.95 -6.39
C GLU A 46 6.03 -12.08 -4.88
N PHE A 47 5.82 -10.99 -4.14
CA PHE A 47 5.97 -10.96 -2.69
C PHE A 47 5.02 -11.93 -1.96
N PHE A 48 3.79 -12.07 -2.45
CA PHE A 48 2.73 -12.91 -1.89
C PHE A 48 2.50 -14.24 -2.64
N GLU A 49 3.42 -14.69 -3.49
CA GLU A 49 3.29 -15.94 -4.26
C GLU A 49 2.96 -17.16 -3.38
N ALA A 50 3.52 -17.20 -2.16
CA ALA A 50 3.35 -18.27 -1.19
C ALA A 50 2.00 -18.22 -0.44
N ILE A 51 1.17 -17.21 -0.69
CA ILE A 51 -0.16 -17.02 -0.07
C ILE A 51 -1.24 -17.04 -1.17
N PRO A 52 -1.78 -18.22 -1.52
CA PRO A 52 -2.67 -18.38 -2.67
C PRO A 52 -3.94 -17.52 -2.62
N SER A 53 -4.45 -17.20 -1.43
CA SER A 53 -5.65 -16.37 -1.26
C SER A 53 -5.43 -14.91 -1.65
N ILE A 54 -4.19 -14.43 -1.59
CA ILE A 54 -3.79 -13.07 -1.98
C ILE A 54 -3.31 -13.07 -3.43
N ALA A 55 -2.39 -13.98 -3.78
CA ALA A 55 -1.84 -14.10 -5.13
C ALA A 55 -2.91 -14.22 -6.21
N LYS A 56 -3.98 -15.01 -5.97
CA LYS A 56 -5.10 -15.14 -6.91
C LYS A 56 -5.79 -13.80 -7.22
N LYS A 57 -5.94 -12.92 -6.21
CA LYS A 57 -6.58 -11.61 -6.40
C LYS A 57 -5.66 -10.66 -7.18
N LEU A 58 -4.38 -10.68 -6.85
CA LEU A 58 -3.37 -9.86 -7.53
C LEU A 58 -3.21 -10.30 -9.00
N GLN A 59 -3.21 -11.61 -9.26
CA GLN A 59 -3.18 -12.14 -10.62
C GLN A 59 -4.35 -11.62 -11.47
N THR A 60 -5.57 -11.57 -10.91
CA THR A 60 -6.72 -11.02 -11.64
C THR A 60 -6.54 -9.55 -12.03
N LEU A 61 -5.86 -8.75 -11.20
CA LEU A 61 -5.56 -7.35 -11.54
C LEU A 61 -4.59 -7.26 -12.72
N ILE A 62 -3.55 -8.10 -12.73
CA ILE A 62 -2.60 -8.20 -13.85
C ILE A 62 -3.29 -8.67 -15.13
N ASP A 63 -4.18 -9.66 -15.02
CA ASP A 63 -4.89 -10.24 -16.16
C ASP A 63 -5.78 -9.21 -16.88
N VAL A 64 -6.24 -8.17 -16.18
CA VAL A 64 -7.02 -7.05 -16.75
C VAL A 64 -6.16 -5.84 -17.12
N GLY A 65 -4.85 -5.91 -16.93
CA GLY A 65 -3.88 -4.86 -17.31
C GLY A 65 -3.81 -3.67 -16.34
N LEU A 66 -4.09 -3.90 -15.05
CA LEU A 66 -3.87 -2.92 -13.98
C LEU A 66 -2.46 -3.00 -13.39
#